data_AF-A0A2W7TSH1-F1
#
_entry.id   AF-A0A2W7TSH1-F1
#
_cell.length_a   1.000
_cell.length_b   1.000
_cell.length_c   1.000
_cell.angle_alpha   90.00
_cell.angle_beta   90.00
_cell.angle_gamma   90.00
#
_symmetry.space_group_name_H-M   'P 1'
#
loop_
_entity.id
_entity.type
_entity.pdbx_description
1 polymer ?
#
loop_
_entity_poly.entity_id
_entity_poly.type
_entity_poly.pdbx_seq_one_letter_code
_entity_poly.pdbx_strand_id
1 'polypeptide(L)'
;MFTIPENQQHVFNAVAYMIEKKLLDIQIQLIAHKNHLTLVSIQYEPFENDALLQQVQEKLNELYGLLAEFCKTYQVPVQTINFQKELNVKANFLWEDITGARAASMKGYGISDENLMNDYQKKINAFTTSINDMIRTLNNN
;
A
#
# COMPACT_ATOMS: atom_id res chain seq x y z
N MET A 1 -5.53 13.91 -30.99
CA MET A 1 -4.34 14.00 -30.12
C MET A 1 -4.13 15.45 -29.78
N PHE A 2 -3.90 15.75 -28.50
CA PHE A 2 -3.63 17.11 -28.04
C PHE A 2 -2.14 17.25 -27.72
N THR A 3 -1.58 18.41 -28.06
CA THR A 3 -0.20 18.76 -27.66
C THR A 3 -0.29 19.50 -26.33
N ILE A 4 0.11 18.84 -25.25
CA ILE A 4 0.12 19.46 -23.92
C ILE A 4 1.39 20.28 -23.76
N PRO A 5 1.29 21.54 -23.32
CA PRO A 5 2.44 22.34 -22.93
C PRO A 5 3.34 21.58 -21.93
N GLU A 6 4.66 21.61 -22.11
CA GLU A 6 5.60 20.87 -21.26
C GLU A 6 5.44 21.19 -19.76
N ASN A 7 5.18 22.47 -19.45
CA ASN A 7 4.93 22.93 -18.10
C ASN A 7 3.63 22.39 -17.48
N GLN A 8 2.75 21.73 -18.25
CA GLN A 8 1.51 21.12 -17.76
C GLN A 8 1.58 19.58 -17.78
N GLN A 9 2.55 18.96 -18.45
CA GLN A 9 2.68 17.50 -18.55
C GLN A 9 2.75 16.83 -17.17
N HIS A 10 3.41 17.47 -16.21
CA HIS A 10 3.51 16.97 -14.84
C HIS A 10 2.12 16.77 -14.17
N VAL A 11 1.12 17.59 -14.53
CA VAL A 11 -0.25 17.46 -14.00
C VAL A 11 -0.92 16.20 -14.53
N PHE A 12 -0.82 15.95 -15.84
CA PHE A 12 -1.41 14.77 -16.47
C PHE A 12 -0.72 13.49 -16.00
N ASN A 13 0.60 13.53 -15.85
CA ASN A 13 1.38 12.44 -15.27
C ASN A 13 0.95 12.15 -13.82
N ALA A 14 0.75 13.18 -13.00
CA ALA A 14 0.31 13.04 -11.62
C ALA A 14 -1.12 12.49 -11.53
N VAL A 15 -2.03 12.95 -12.38
CA VAL A 15 -3.41 12.45 -12.44
C VAL A 15 -3.44 10.99 -12.87
N ALA A 16 -2.75 10.64 -13.96
CA ALA A 16 -2.68 9.26 -14.42
C ALA A 16 -2.08 8.33 -13.36
N TYR A 17 -0.97 8.74 -12.74
CA TYR A 17 -0.33 7.99 -11.67
C TYR A 17 -1.26 7.79 -10.47
N MET A 18 -1.93 8.86 -10.02
CA MET A 18 -2.86 8.80 -8.89
C MET A 18 -4.03 7.83 -9.17
N ILE A 19 -4.65 7.92 -10.36
CA ILE A 19 -5.75 7.03 -10.74
C ILE A 19 -5.24 5.59 -10.81
N GLU A 20 -4.15 5.33 -11.55
CA GLU A 20 -3.55 4.00 -11.69
C GLU A 20 -3.27 3.36 -10.32
N LYS A 21 -2.69 4.13 -9.38
CA LYS A 21 -2.41 3.63 -8.02
C LYS A 21 -3.69 3.25 -7.27
N LYS A 22 -4.76 4.02 -7.39
CA LYS A 22 -6.04 3.68 -6.74
C LYS A 22 -6.71 2.47 -7.36
N LEU A 23 -6.67 2.33 -8.69
CA LEU A 23 -7.19 1.13 -9.36
C LEU A 23 -6.38 -0.11 -8.98
N LEU A 24 -5.06 0.00 -8.92
CA LEU A 24 -4.16 -1.06 -8.48
C LEU A 24 -4.44 -1.48 -7.03
N ASP A 25 -4.62 -0.51 -6.12
CA ASP A 25 -4.97 -0.80 -4.72
C ASP A 25 -6.26 -1.62 -4.63
N ILE A 26 -7.31 -1.24 -5.38
CA ILE A 26 -8.58 -2.00 -5.43
C ILE A 26 -8.35 -3.40 -5.99
N GLN A 27 -7.57 -3.52 -7.07
CA GLN A 27 -7.26 -4.81 -7.69
C GLN A 27 -6.54 -5.75 -6.72
N ILE A 28 -5.58 -5.23 -5.95
CA ILE A 28 -4.84 -5.98 -4.94
C ILE A 28 -5.81 -6.48 -3.86
N GLN A 29 -6.77 -5.67 -3.41
CA GLN A 29 -7.78 -6.09 -2.43
C GLN A 29 -8.68 -7.21 -2.95
N LEU A 30 -9.09 -7.15 -4.22
CA LEU A 30 -9.88 -8.22 -4.84
C LEU A 30 -9.08 -9.54 -4.96
N ILE A 31 -7.80 -9.44 -5.30
CA ILE A 31 -6.91 -10.61 -5.34
C ILE A 31 -6.68 -11.15 -3.92
N ALA A 32 -6.45 -10.27 -2.95
CA ALA A 32 -6.31 -10.61 -1.55
C ALA A 32 -7.51 -11.37 -1.00
N HIS A 33 -8.74 -10.96 -1.35
CA HIS A 33 -9.96 -11.67 -0.98
C HIS A 33 -10.00 -13.12 -1.49
N LYS A 34 -9.45 -13.37 -2.68
CA LYS A 34 -9.38 -14.70 -3.29
C LYS A 34 -8.24 -15.57 -2.75
N ASN A 35 -7.32 -15.00 -1.97
CA ASN A 35 -6.15 -15.68 -1.45
C ASN A 35 -6.20 -15.77 0.07
N HIS A 36 -5.53 -16.78 0.63
CA HIS A 36 -5.46 -16.95 2.07
C HIS A 36 -4.39 -16.01 2.64
N LEU A 37 -4.78 -14.80 3.03
CA LEU A 37 -3.88 -13.86 3.70
C LEU A 37 -3.77 -14.14 5.20
N THR A 38 -2.57 -13.94 5.74
CA THR A 38 -2.34 -13.97 7.19
C THR A 38 -2.85 -12.68 7.83
N LEU A 39 -3.91 -12.77 8.62
CA LEU A 39 -4.50 -11.66 9.36
C LEU A 39 -4.53 -12.00 10.86
N VAL A 40 -4.03 -11.10 11.72
CA VAL A 40 -3.91 -11.35 13.17
C VAL A 40 -4.88 -10.52 13.98
N SER A 41 -5.05 -9.24 13.64
CA SER A 41 -5.91 -8.29 14.37
C SER A 41 -7.09 -7.77 13.54
N ILE A 42 -7.25 -8.27 12.31
CA ILE A 42 -8.32 -7.87 11.39
C ILE A 42 -9.11 -9.13 11.04
N GLN A 43 -10.44 -9.04 11.15
CA GLN A 43 -11.35 -10.07 10.71
C GLN A 43 -12.29 -9.45 9.68
N TYR A 44 -12.31 -10.01 8.47
CA TYR A 44 -13.30 -9.66 7.46
C TYR A 44 -14.53 -10.53 7.66
N GLU A 45 -15.70 -9.94 7.47
CA GLU A 45 -16.92 -10.71 7.32
C GLU A 45 -16.86 -11.51 6.01
N PRO A 46 -17.39 -12.75 5.97
CA PRO A 46 -17.46 -13.51 4.74
C PRO A 46 -18.22 -12.73 3.67
N PHE A 47 -17.59 -12.55 2.50
CA PHE A 47 -18.21 -11.94 1.33
C PHE A 47 -18.44 -13.01 0.26
N GLU A 48 -19.64 -13.58 0.26
CA GLU A 48 -20.04 -14.72 -0.59
C GLU A 48 -20.76 -14.29 -1.88
N ASN A 49 -20.76 -12.99 -2.20
CA ASN A 49 -21.44 -12.47 -3.39
C ASN A 49 -20.49 -12.39 -4.59
N ASP A 50 -20.21 -13.53 -5.21
CA ASP A 50 -19.35 -13.64 -6.39
C ASP A 50 -19.84 -12.79 -7.57
N ALA A 51 -21.17 -12.64 -7.72
CA ALA A 51 -21.74 -11.81 -8.78
C ALA A 51 -21.37 -10.32 -8.59
N LEU A 52 -21.38 -9.83 -7.36
CA LEU A 52 -20.95 -8.47 -7.04
C LEU A 52 -19.44 -8.30 -7.22
N LEU A 53 -18.61 -9.28 -6.82
CA LEU A 53 -17.17 -9.25 -7.09
C LEU A 53 -16.88 -9.16 -8.59
N GLN A 54 -17.62 -9.92 -9.40
CA GLN A 54 -17.50 -9.92 -10.85
C GLN A 54 -17.90 -8.55 -11.43
N GLN A 55 -19.00 -7.94 -10.97
CA GLN A 55 -19.40 -6.60 -11.38
C GLN A 55 -18.35 -5.53 -11.02
N VAL A 56 -17.75 -5.62 -9.83
CA VAL A 56 -16.67 -4.72 -9.42
C VAL A 56 -15.45 -4.90 -10.32
N GLN A 57 -15.08 -6.15 -10.65
CA GLN A 57 -13.98 -6.44 -11.58
C GLN A 57 -14.24 -5.87 -12.98
N GLU A 58 -15.48 -5.96 -13.48
CA GLU A 58 -15.87 -5.38 -14.77
C GLU A 58 -15.76 -3.86 -14.76
N LYS A 59 -16.22 -3.20 -13.69
CA LYS A 59 -16.07 -1.75 -13.53
C LYS A 59 -14.61 -1.32 -13.39
N LEU A 60 -13.78 -2.11 -12.72
CA LEU A 60 -12.34 -1.87 -12.66
C LEU A 60 -11.70 -1.93 -14.05
N ASN A 61 -12.07 -2.92 -14.87
CA ASN A 61 -11.59 -3.03 -16.24
C ASN A 61 -12.04 -1.85 -17.12
N GLU A 62 -13.29 -1.38 -16.96
CA GLU A 62 -13.81 -0.19 -17.63
C GLU A 62 -12.98 1.06 -17.28
N LEU A 63 -12.67 1.26 -16.00
CA LEU A 63 -11.86 2.39 -15.52
C LEU A 63 -10.43 2.35 -16.08
N TYR A 64 -9.81 1.17 -16.16
CA TYR A 64 -8.52 1.02 -16.84
C TYR A 64 -8.60 1.35 -18.33
N GLY A 65 -9.71 1.00 -18.98
CA GLY A 65 -9.97 1.39 -20.37
C GLY A 65 -10.00 2.91 -20.56
N LEU A 66 -10.72 3.62 -19.69
CA LEU A 66 -10.78 5.08 -19.68
C LEU A 66 -9.42 5.72 -19.41
N LEU A 67 -8.65 5.17 -18.47
CA LEU A 67 -7.31 5.66 -18.16
C LEU A 67 -6.34 5.43 -19.33
N ALA A 68 -6.41 4.27 -19.99
CA ALA A 68 -5.61 3.99 -21.18
C ALA A 68 -5.92 4.99 -22.31
N GLU A 69 -7.20 5.31 -22.54
CA GLU A 69 -7.61 6.32 -23.50
C GLU A 69 -7.11 7.73 -23.12
N PHE A 70 -7.21 8.09 -21.84
CA PHE A 70 -6.66 9.35 -21.31
C PHE A 70 -5.16 9.46 -21.59
N CYS A 71 -4.38 8.44 -21.19
CA CYS A 71 -2.93 8.44 -21.39
C CYS A 71 -2.55 8.50 -22.86
N LYS A 72 -3.26 7.79 -23.73
CA LYS A 72 -3.05 7.83 -25.19
C LYS A 72 -3.38 9.20 -25.79
N THR A 73 -4.50 9.79 -25.39
CA THR A 73 -5.01 11.07 -25.92
C THR A 73 -4.06 12.22 -25.60
N TYR A 74 -3.46 12.17 -24.41
CA TYR A 74 -2.59 13.19 -23.84
C TYR A 74 -1.11 12.84 -23.87
N GLN A 75 -0.72 11.74 -24.51
CA GLN A 75 0.67 11.27 -24.63
C GLN A 75 1.40 11.16 -23.29
N VAL A 76 0.67 10.72 -22.25
CA VAL A 76 1.26 10.45 -20.94
C VAL A 76 2.20 9.25 -21.07
N PRO A 77 3.50 9.38 -20.76
CA PRO A 77 4.44 8.29 -20.88
C PRO A 77 4.17 7.20 -19.85
N VAL A 78 4.41 5.95 -20.25
CA VAL A 78 4.40 4.81 -19.32
C VAL A 78 5.54 4.97 -18.33
N GLN A 79 5.22 4.95 -17.04
CA GLN A 79 6.21 5.04 -15.98
C GLN A 79 6.74 3.64 -15.63
N THR A 80 8.06 3.49 -15.57
CA THR A 80 8.67 2.25 -15.08
C THR A 80 8.79 2.32 -13.58
N ILE A 81 8.14 1.39 -12.89
CA ILE A 81 8.17 1.28 -11.44
C ILE A 81 9.12 0.14 -11.06
N ASN A 82 10.09 0.44 -10.20
CA ASN A 82 10.94 -0.58 -9.61
C ASN A 82 10.22 -1.17 -8.39
N PHE A 83 9.73 -2.40 -8.53
CA PHE A 83 8.98 -3.10 -7.49
C PHE A 83 9.80 -3.30 -6.19
N GLN A 84 11.08 -3.62 -6.31
CA GLN A 84 11.99 -3.75 -5.16
C GLN A 84 12.10 -2.43 -4.39
N LYS A 85 12.22 -1.30 -5.10
CA LYS A 85 12.21 0.03 -4.49
C LYS A 85 10.88 0.32 -3.78
N GLU A 86 9.75 -0.06 -4.37
CA GLU A 86 8.44 0.11 -3.72
C GLU A 86 8.30 -0.73 -2.44
N LEU A 87 8.74 -1.99 -2.47
CA LEU A 87 8.76 -2.83 -1.27
C LEU A 87 9.64 -2.22 -0.17
N ASN A 88 10.79 -1.68 -0.55
CA ASN A 88 11.71 -1.03 0.38
C ASN A 88 11.06 0.21 1.03
N VAL A 89 10.42 1.07 0.24
CA VAL A 89 9.66 2.22 0.74
C VAL A 89 8.56 1.79 1.72
N LYS A 90 7.76 0.78 1.37
CA LYS A 90 6.72 0.24 2.26
C LYS A 90 7.29 -0.34 3.56
N ALA A 91 8.43 -1.03 3.49
CA ALA A 91 9.12 -1.58 4.65
C ALA A 91 9.62 -0.47 5.60
N ASN A 92 10.18 0.61 5.04
CA ASN A 92 10.63 1.76 5.82
C ASN A 92 9.47 2.49 6.49
N PHE A 93 8.35 2.71 5.80
CA PHE A 93 7.16 3.30 6.44
C PHE A 93 6.64 2.44 7.60
N LEU A 94 6.55 1.12 7.41
CA LEU A 94 6.16 0.21 8.50
C LEU A 94 7.13 0.29 9.69
N TRP A 95 8.44 0.40 9.41
CA TRP A 95 9.46 0.57 10.44
C TRP A 95 9.26 1.88 11.22
N GLU A 96 9.01 2.98 10.51
CA GLU A 96 8.74 4.29 11.10
C GLU A 96 7.49 4.25 11.99
N ASP A 97 6.40 3.66 11.53
CA ASP A 97 5.15 3.54 12.31
C ASP A 97 5.35 2.74 13.60
N ILE A 98 6.05 1.60 13.53
CA ILE A 98 6.30 0.75 14.71
C ILE A 98 7.27 1.42 15.69
N THR A 99 8.31 2.08 15.20
CA THR A 99 9.26 2.77 16.07
C THR A 99 8.65 4.04 16.68
N GLY A 100 7.79 4.75 15.96
CA GLY A 100 6.97 5.84 16.48
C GLY A 100 6.03 5.38 17.59
N ALA A 101 5.39 4.22 17.43
CA ALA A 101 4.56 3.60 18.46
C ALA A 101 5.34 3.30 19.76
N ARG A 102 6.65 3.04 19.68
CA ARG A 102 7.52 2.80 20.85
C ARG A 102 7.72 4.02 21.74
N ALA A 103 7.71 5.23 21.16
CA ALA A 103 8.16 6.45 21.85
C ALA A 103 7.03 7.21 22.60
N ALA A 104 5.77 7.06 22.17
CA ALA A 104 4.65 7.90 22.65
C ALA A 104 3.50 7.14 23.36
N SER A 105 3.37 5.83 23.19
CA SER A 105 2.05 5.18 23.27
C SER A 105 1.55 4.70 24.64
N MET A 106 2.40 4.57 25.68
CA MET A 106 1.93 3.97 26.96
C MET A 106 2.13 4.87 28.18
N LYS A 107 3.18 5.71 28.21
CA LYS A 107 3.35 6.69 29.29
C LYS A 107 2.30 7.82 29.23
N GLY A 108 1.83 8.18 28.03
CA GLY A 108 0.81 9.21 27.83
C GLY A 108 -0.60 8.83 28.29
N TYR A 109 -0.88 7.53 28.48
CA TYR A 109 -2.19 7.01 28.88
C TYR A 109 -2.24 6.55 30.35
N GLY A 110 -1.22 6.89 31.15
CA GLY A 110 -1.21 6.59 32.58
C GLY A 110 -1.04 5.11 32.92
N ILE A 111 -0.50 4.29 32.00
CA ILE A 111 -0.21 2.88 32.28
C ILE A 111 0.97 2.81 33.25
N SER A 112 0.69 2.40 34.49
CA SER A 112 1.66 2.24 35.58
C SER A 112 2.18 0.81 35.76
N ASP A 113 1.65 -0.16 35.00
CA ASP A 113 2.10 -1.54 35.06
C ASP A 113 3.41 -1.71 34.27
N GLU A 114 4.51 -1.82 35.02
CA GLU A 114 5.85 -2.03 34.47
C GLU A 114 6.00 -3.35 33.72
N ASN A 115 5.26 -4.41 34.11
CA ASN A 115 5.34 -5.70 33.44
C ASN A 115 4.71 -5.63 32.06
N LEU A 116 3.53 -5.00 31.95
CA LEU A 116 2.87 -4.76 30.67
C LEU A 116 3.73 -3.86 29.76
N MET A 117 4.36 -2.84 30.34
CA MET A 117 5.28 -1.96 29.61
C MET A 117 6.47 -2.72 29.04
N ASN A 118 7.11 -3.56 29.86
CA ASN A 118 8.26 -4.34 29.44
C ASN A 118 7.89 -5.36 28.36
N ASP A 119 6.76 -6.05 28.50
CA ASP A 119 6.29 -7.01 27.48
C ASP A 119 5.94 -6.32 26.16
N TYR A 120 5.22 -5.19 26.21
CA TYR A 120 4.92 -4.38 25.02
C TYR A 120 6.20 -3.95 24.29
N GLN A 121 7.17 -3.36 25.01
CA GLN A 121 8.43 -2.93 24.42
C GLN A 121 9.21 -4.11 23.82
N LYS A 122 9.23 -5.26 24.49
CA LYS A 122 9.87 -6.48 23.98
C LYS A 122 9.25 -6.92 22.65
N LYS A 123 7.91 -6.93 22.53
CA LYS A 123 7.21 -7.29 21.29
C LYS A 123 7.47 -6.28 20.18
N ILE A 124 7.40 -4.98 20.47
CA ILE A 124 7.72 -3.92 19.49
C ILE A 124 9.15 -4.07 18.98
N ASN A 125 10.13 -4.34 19.85
CA ASN A 125 11.51 -4.58 19.45
C ASN A 125 11.67 -5.80 18.52
N ALA A 126 10.90 -6.87 18.77
CA ALA A 126 10.91 -8.05 17.91
C ALA A 126 10.38 -7.73 16.49
N PHE A 127 9.32 -6.92 16.39
CA PHE A 127 8.83 -6.42 15.09
C PHE A 127 9.88 -5.55 14.39
N THR A 128 10.46 -4.58 15.09
CA THR A 128 11.51 -3.71 14.53
C THR A 128 12.70 -4.52 14.00
N THR A 129 13.15 -5.53 14.74
CA THR A 129 14.25 -6.41 14.32
C THR A 129 13.91 -7.16 13.04
N SER A 130 12.71 -7.75 12.98
CA SER A 130 12.25 -8.51 11.81
C SER A 130 12.14 -7.62 10.56
N ILE A 131 11.66 -6.38 10.72
CA ILE A 131 11.57 -5.43 9.60
C ILE A 131 12.95 -5.00 9.11
N ASN A 132 13.91 -4.78 10.02
CA ASN A 132 15.29 -4.47 9.63
C ASN A 132 15.91 -5.61 8.78
N ASP A 133 15.67 -6.87 9.15
CA ASP A 133 16.16 -8.02 8.38
C ASP A 133 15.48 -8.13 7.00
N MET A 134 14.19 -7.79 6.92
CA MET A 134 13.48 -7.67 5.63
C MET A 134 14.10 -6.58 4.74
N ILE A 135 14.36 -5.38 5.30
CA ILE A 135 15.00 -4.27 4.57
C ILE A 135 16.40 -4.68 4.07
N ARG A 136 17.20 -5.37 4.89
CA ARG A 136 18.51 -5.90 4.48
C ARG A 136 18.38 -6.88 3.31
N THR A 137 17.41 -7.78 3.37
CA THR A 137 17.13 -8.75 2.29
C THR A 137 16.75 -8.04 0.98
N LEU A 138 15.97 -6.96 1.07
CA LEU A 138 15.60 -6.14 -0.07
C LEU A 138 16.76 -5.30 -0.64
N ASN A 139 17.81 -5.04 0.13
CA ASN A 139 18.98 -4.26 -0.31
C ASN A 139 20.15 -5.11 -0.83
N ASN A 140 20.15 -6.41 -0.54
CA ASN A 140 21.24 -7.34 -0.87
C ASN A 140 20.99 -8.19 -2.12
N ASN A 141 19.87 -7.96 -2.84
CA ASN A 141 19.56 -8.54 -4.16
C ASN A 141 19.57 -7.43 -5.21
#